data_AF-A0A7Y1Y8F2-F1
#
_entry.id   AF-A0A7Y1Y8F2-F1
#
_cell.length_a   1.000
_cell.length_b   1.000
_cell.length_c   1.000
_cell.angle_alpha   90.00
_cell.angle_beta   90.00
_cell.angle_gamma   90.00
#
_symmetry.space_group_name_H-M   'P 1'
#
loop_
_entity.id
_entity.type
_entity.pdbx_description
1 polymer ?
#
loop_
_entity_poly.entity_id
_entity_poly.type
_entity_poly.pdbx_seq_one_letter_code
_entity_poly.pdbx_strand_id
1 'polypeptide(L)'
;MTTTKDPTLPIREAAADFPEVAKGTSCNQSSFKAGTKSFLFIGPGRKGHGFKAMFKLRESMEQASAMADEQPERFEVGSTGWVTARFTAEEPLPKKVWEKWLQESYDVSCGR
;
A
#
# COMPACT_ATOMS: atom_id res chain seq x y z
N MET A 1 13.49 24.14 8.29
CA MET A 1 13.51 23.01 7.32
C MET A 1 12.41 22.03 7.71
N THR A 2 11.15 22.40 7.52
CA THR A 2 9.99 21.57 7.83
C THR A 2 9.61 20.81 6.57
N THR A 3 10.40 19.79 6.22
CA THR A 3 10.01 18.88 5.15
C THR A 3 8.86 18.05 5.69
N THR A 4 7.63 18.47 5.35
CA THR A 4 6.43 17.66 5.28
C THR A 4 6.79 16.36 4.57
N LYS A 5 7.27 15.35 5.32
CA LYS A 5 7.65 14.06 4.75
C LYS A 5 6.36 13.32 4.49
N ASP A 6 5.83 13.43 3.28
CA ASP A 6 4.76 12.57 2.80
C ASP A 6 5.16 11.10 3.08
N PRO A 7 4.51 10.41 4.04
CA PRO A 7 4.86 9.03 4.39
C PRO A 7 4.58 8.06 3.25
N THR A 8 3.89 8.52 2.20
CA THR A 8 3.60 7.77 0.99
C THR A 8 4.72 7.78 -0.04
N LEU A 9 5.61 8.79 0.00
CA LEU A 9 6.75 8.90 -0.94
C LEU A 9 7.65 7.66 -0.94
N PRO A 10 8.18 7.18 0.20
CA PRO A 10 9.08 6.04 0.19
C PRO A 10 8.42 4.76 -0.33
N ILE A 11 7.11 4.58 -0.10
CA ILE A 11 6.34 3.45 -0.62
C ILE A 11 6.21 3.55 -2.15
N ARG A 12 5.94 4.76 -2.66
CA ARG A 12 5.82 5.05 -4.09
C ARG A 12 7.14 4.86 -4.83
N GLU A 13 8.25 5.30 -4.23
CA GLU A 13 9.59 5.14 -4.79
C GLU A 13 9.98 3.66 -4.84
N ALA A 14 9.81 2.94 -3.73
CA ALA A 14 10.06 1.50 -3.71
C ALA A 14 9.18 0.74 -4.72
N ALA A 15 7.90 1.13 -4.86
CA ALA A 15 7.00 0.52 -5.84
C ALA A 15 7.45 0.77 -7.28
N ALA A 16 7.97 1.98 -7.57
CA ALA A 16 8.47 2.36 -8.89
C ALA A 16 9.84 1.73 -9.22
N ASP A 17 10.61 1.34 -8.21
CA ASP A 17 11.93 0.72 -8.36
C ASP A 17 11.85 -0.74 -8.84
N PHE A 18 10.71 -1.40 -8.62
CA PHE A 18 10.51 -2.77 -9.11
C PHE A 18 10.56 -2.82 -10.65
N PRO A 19 11.13 -3.90 -11.22
CA PRO A 19 11.19 -4.07 -12.67
C PRO A 19 9.78 -4.19 -13.25
N GLU A 20 9.59 -3.72 -14.49
CA GLU A 20 8.32 -3.86 -15.22
C GLU A 20 7.10 -3.23 -14.51
N VAL A 21 7.34 -2.24 -13.64
CA VAL A 21 6.28 -1.48 -12.99
C VAL A 21 5.89 -0.23 -13.78
N ALA A 22 4.61 -0.13 -14.11
CA ALA A 22 3.99 1.06 -14.65
C ALA A 22 3.30 1.86 -13.53
N LYS A 23 3.75 3.10 -13.33
CA LYS A 23 3.07 4.09 -12.48
C LYS A 23 1.90 4.70 -13.24
N GLY A 24 0.74 4.71 -12.61
CA GLY A 24 -0.48 5.34 -13.08
C GLY A 24 -1.10 6.25 -12.02
N THR A 25 -2.18 6.91 -12.39
CA THR A 25 -3.02 7.70 -11.48
C THR A 25 -4.47 7.31 -11.73
N SER A 26 -5.20 7.01 -10.67
CA SER A 26 -6.61 6.62 -10.73
C SER A 26 -7.42 7.54 -9.83
N CYS A 27 -8.34 8.33 -10.40
CA CYS A 27 -9.15 9.37 -9.75
C CYS A 27 -8.38 10.43 -8.96
N ASN A 28 -7.73 10.06 -7.85
CA ASN A 28 -6.91 10.95 -7.03
C ASN A 28 -5.82 10.19 -6.24
N GLN A 29 -5.58 8.92 -6.58
CA GLN A 29 -4.60 8.03 -5.94
C GLN A 29 -3.61 7.52 -6.98
N SER A 30 -2.34 7.38 -6.58
CA SER A 30 -1.32 6.76 -7.42
C SER A 30 -1.58 5.25 -7.48
N SER A 31 -1.55 4.69 -8.67
CA SER A 31 -1.65 3.24 -8.89
C SER A 31 -0.35 2.71 -9.46
N PHE A 32 0.06 1.52 -9.05
CA PHE A 32 1.23 0.84 -9.59
C PHE A 32 0.83 -0.52 -10.10
N LYS A 33 1.30 -0.83 -11.29
CA LYS A 33 0.95 -2.05 -12.03
C LYS A 33 2.21 -2.80 -12.38
N ALA A 34 2.24 -4.10 -12.13
CA ALA A 34 3.28 -5.00 -12.58
C ALA A 34 2.72 -5.76 -13.79
N GLY A 35 3.30 -5.52 -14.98
CA GLY A 35 2.75 -6.04 -16.24
C GLY A 35 1.31 -5.56 -16.48
N THR A 36 0.34 -6.48 -16.40
CA THR A 36 -1.08 -6.20 -16.65
C THR A 36 -1.94 -6.05 -15.39
N LYS A 37 -1.39 -6.34 -14.19
CA LYS A 37 -2.13 -6.36 -12.93
C LYS A 37 -1.69 -5.22 -12.02
N SER A 38 -2.67 -4.59 -11.36
CA SER A 38 -2.39 -3.58 -10.32
C SER A 38 -2.09 -4.27 -9.00
N PHE A 39 -1.08 -3.76 -8.28
CA PHE A 39 -0.61 -4.34 -7.02
C PHE A 39 -0.65 -3.35 -5.85
N LEU A 40 -0.35 -2.07 -6.12
CA LEU A 40 -0.40 -1.01 -5.11
C LEU A 40 -1.32 0.13 -5.55
N PHE A 41 -2.20 0.56 -4.65
CA PHE A 41 -2.88 1.85 -4.76
C PHE A 41 -2.56 2.70 -3.55
N ILE A 42 -2.07 3.92 -3.74
CA ILE A 42 -1.67 4.79 -2.64
C ILE A 42 -2.06 6.23 -2.90
N GLY A 43 -2.78 6.82 -1.96
CA GLY A 43 -3.33 8.16 -2.13
C GLY A 43 -3.75 8.82 -0.83
N PRO A 44 -4.24 10.06 -0.92
CA PRO A 44 -4.79 10.77 0.22
C PRO A 44 -6.02 10.03 0.79
N GLY A 45 -6.14 10.06 2.11
CA GLY A 45 -7.27 9.51 2.85
C GLY A 45 -8.57 10.30 2.66
N ARG A 46 -9.62 9.88 3.37
CA ARG A 46 -10.95 10.51 3.27
C ARG A 46 -10.86 11.97 3.69
N LYS A 47 -11.41 12.88 2.86
CA LYS A 47 -11.37 14.35 3.06
C LYS A 47 -9.95 14.95 3.16
N GLY A 48 -8.93 14.29 2.59
CA GLY A 48 -7.55 14.81 2.65
C GLY A 48 -6.87 14.68 4.02
N HIS A 49 -7.53 14.01 4.97
CA HIS A 49 -6.92 13.65 6.25
C HIS A 49 -6.27 12.27 6.16
N GLY A 50 -4.97 12.23 6.42
CA GLY A 50 -4.16 11.02 6.37
C GLY A 50 -3.96 10.48 4.96
N PHE A 51 -3.48 9.24 4.92
CA PHE A 51 -3.12 8.52 3.71
C PHE A 51 -3.71 7.12 3.77
N LYS A 52 -4.00 6.57 2.59
CA LYS A 52 -4.36 5.18 2.45
C LYS A 52 -3.45 4.51 1.42
N ALA A 53 -3.02 3.30 1.73
CA ALA A 53 -2.34 2.41 0.81
C ALA A 53 -3.09 1.08 0.77
N MET A 54 -3.32 0.55 -0.42
CA MET A 54 -3.95 -0.75 -0.64
C MET A 54 -2.92 -1.64 -1.30
N PHE A 55 -2.62 -2.76 -0.66
CA PHE A 55 -1.69 -3.77 -1.13
C PHE A 55 -2.47 -5.02 -1.47
N LYS A 56 -2.15 -5.65 -2.59
CA LYS A 56 -2.71 -6.96 -2.94
C LYS A 56 -1.90 -8.05 -2.26
N LEU A 57 -2.42 -8.66 -1.21
CA LEU A 57 -1.76 -9.74 -0.46
C LEU A 57 -2.52 -11.04 -0.67
N ARG A 58 -1.82 -12.15 -0.59
CA ARG A 58 -2.42 -13.48 -0.69
C ARG A 58 -2.06 -14.32 0.51
N GLU A 59 -0.77 -14.50 0.75
CA GLU A 59 -0.25 -15.27 1.89
C GLU A 59 -0.20 -14.41 3.16
N SER A 60 0.17 -13.14 3.07
CA SER A 60 0.16 -12.22 4.21
C SER A 60 -1.24 -11.72 4.59
N MET A 61 -2.31 -12.28 4.01
CA MET A 61 -3.69 -11.92 4.39
C MET A 61 -4.00 -12.28 5.85
N GLU A 62 -3.57 -13.44 6.33
CA GLU A 62 -3.83 -13.85 7.73
C GLU A 62 -3.12 -12.90 8.70
N GLN A 63 -1.89 -12.51 8.39
CA GLN A 63 -1.15 -11.50 9.17
C GLN A 63 -1.85 -10.15 9.14
N ALA A 64 -2.26 -9.69 7.96
CA ALA A 64 -3.00 -8.43 7.84
C ALA A 64 -4.35 -8.49 8.56
N SER A 65 -5.00 -9.65 8.60
CA SER A 65 -6.26 -9.85 9.31
C SER A 65 -6.07 -9.75 10.81
N ALA A 66 -5.00 -10.34 11.36
CA ALA A 66 -4.65 -10.16 12.77
C ALA A 66 -4.39 -8.68 13.10
N MET A 67 -3.65 -7.97 12.24
CA MET A 67 -3.41 -6.52 12.43
C MET A 67 -4.69 -5.68 12.30
N ALA A 68 -5.63 -6.09 11.44
CA ALA A 68 -6.94 -5.47 11.32
C ALA A 68 -7.86 -5.80 12.51
N ASP A 69 -7.68 -6.94 13.17
CA ASP A 69 -8.39 -7.26 14.41
C ASP A 69 -7.87 -6.40 15.58
N GLU A 70 -6.55 -6.23 15.67
CA GLU A 70 -5.93 -5.36 16.68
C GLU A 70 -6.16 -3.86 16.41
N GLN A 71 -6.13 -3.44 15.14
CA GLN A 71 -6.23 -2.03 14.72
C GLN A 71 -7.17 -1.86 13.50
N PRO A 72 -8.48 -2.10 13.65
CA PRO A 72 -9.46 -2.07 12.55
C PRO A 72 -9.66 -0.68 11.93
N GLU A 73 -9.33 0.37 12.69
CA GLU A 73 -9.35 1.74 12.17
C GLU A 73 -8.21 2.01 11.18
N ARG A 74 -7.08 1.30 11.33
CA ARG A 74 -5.88 1.44 10.50
C ARG A 74 -5.79 0.39 9.42
N PHE A 75 -6.14 -0.85 9.69
CA PHE A 75 -6.02 -1.94 8.72
C PHE A 75 -7.38 -2.54 8.42
N GLU A 76 -7.63 -2.78 7.14
CA GLU A 76 -8.88 -3.35 6.65
C GLU A 76 -8.54 -4.39 5.58
N VAL A 77 -8.91 -5.64 5.80
CA VAL A 77 -8.70 -6.73 4.85
C VAL A 77 -9.97 -6.91 4.02
N GLY A 78 -9.85 -6.66 2.72
CA GLY A 78 -10.92 -6.88 1.75
C GLY A 78 -10.97 -8.34 1.29
N SER A 79 -12.18 -8.83 1.02
CA SER A 79 -12.45 -10.23 0.64
C SER A 79 -11.80 -10.69 -0.67
N THR A 80 -11.20 -9.78 -1.44
CA THR A 80 -10.59 -10.06 -2.76
C THR A 80 -9.06 -10.10 -2.71
N GLY A 81 -8.45 -10.23 -1.53
CA GLY A 81 -6.99 -10.22 -1.39
C GLY A 81 -6.39 -8.81 -1.32
N TRP A 82 -7.19 -7.81 -0.95
CA TRP A 82 -6.74 -6.41 -0.90
C TRP A 82 -6.73 -5.92 0.53
N VAL A 83 -5.56 -5.56 1.03
CA VAL A 83 -5.37 -5.03 2.37
C VAL A 83 -5.22 -3.52 2.27
N THR A 84 -6.15 -2.79 2.88
CA THR A 84 -6.14 -1.34 2.99
C THR A 84 -5.51 -0.95 4.32
N ALA A 85 -4.38 -0.27 4.27
CA ALA A 85 -3.74 0.37 5.41
C ALA A 85 -3.98 1.89 5.37
N ARG A 86 -4.42 2.44 6.49
CA ARG A 86 -4.68 3.86 6.75
C ARG A 86 -3.68 4.34 7.79
N PHE A 87 -2.99 5.42 7.45
CA PHE A 87 -1.89 5.96 8.25
C PHE A 87 -1.79 7.46 8.03
N THR A 88 -1.10 8.16 8.93
CA THR A 88 -0.91 9.61 8.85
C THR A 88 0.58 9.93 8.77
N ALA A 89 0.92 11.21 8.57
CA ALA A 89 2.32 11.64 8.65
C ALA A 89 2.90 11.49 10.07
N GLU A 90 2.04 11.60 11.08
CA GLU A 90 2.40 11.44 12.49
C GLU A 90 2.57 9.97 12.87
N GLU A 91 1.72 9.10 12.32
CA GLU A 91 1.76 7.66 12.57
C GLU A 91 1.92 6.86 11.26
N PRO A 92 3.13 6.89 10.66
CA PRO A 92 3.39 6.22 9.40
C PRO A 92 3.38 4.69 9.56
N LEU A 93 3.14 3.99 8.44
CA LEU A 93 3.32 2.54 8.40
C LEU A 93 4.80 2.17 8.65
N PRO A 94 5.07 1.15 9.48
CA PRO A 94 6.43 0.68 9.68
C PRO A 94 7.03 0.22 8.36
N LYS A 95 8.26 0.70 8.04
CA LYS A 95 8.95 0.37 6.79
C LYS A 95 8.95 -1.12 6.48
N LYS A 96 9.32 -1.92 7.47
CA LYS A 96 9.41 -3.38 7.36
C LYS A 96 8.07 -4.05 6.99
N VAL A 97 6.95 -3.49 7.43
CA VAL A 97 5.61 -4.03 7.16
C VAL A 97 5.21 -3.72 5.73
N TRP A 98 5.21 -2.43 5.35
CA TRP A 98 4.79 -2.06 4.00
C TRP A 98 5.76 -2.56 2.91
N GLU A 99 7.06 -2.67 3.20
CA GLU A 99 8.05 -3.21 2.25
C GLU A 99 7.79 -4.68 1.96
N LYS A 100 7.54 -5.49 3.00
CA LYS A 100 7.16 -6.91 2.85
C LYS A 100 5.87 -7.05 2.05
N TRP A 101 4.85 -6.28 2.41
CA TRP A 101 3.56 -6.30 1.72
C TRP A 101 3.68 -5.85 0.26
N LEU A 102 4.51 -4.85 -0.01
CA LEU A 102 4.75 -4.34 -1.35
C LEU A 102 5.43 -5.39 -2.23
N GLN A 103 6.46 -6.05 -1.70
CA GLN A 103 7.17 -7.11 -2.40
C GLN A 103 6.26 -8.31 -2.70
N GLU A 104 5.47 -8.77 -1.73
CA GLU A 104 4.48 -9.83 -1.95
C GLU A 104 3.46 -9.42 -3.01
N SER A 105 2.99 -8.17 -2.95
CA SER A 105 2.00 -7.68 -3.89
C SER A 105 2.48 -7.63 -5.33
N TYR A 106 3.74 -7.22 -5.49
CA TYR A 106 4.44 -7.27 -6.77
C TYR A 106 4.54 -8.71 -7.28
N ASP A 107 4.96 -9.65 -6.42
CA ASP A 107 5.13 -11.07 -6.77
C ASP A 107 3.80 -11.72 -7.21
N VAL A 108 2.73 -11.53 -6.43
CA VAL A 108 1.35 -11.97 -6.75
C VAL A 108 0.85 -11.39 -8.08
N SER A 109 1.27 -10.17 -8.41
CA SER A 109 0.85 -9.48 -9.63
C SER A 109 1.66 -9.91 -10.85
N CYS A 110 2.95 -10.20 -10.66
CA CYS A 110 3.78 -10.88 -11.65
C CYS A 110 3.31 -12.33 -11.89
N GLY A 111 2.62 -12.94 -10.92
CA GLY A 111 2.16 -14.32 -10.99
C GLY A 111 3.27 -15.32 -10.69
N ARG A 112 4.22 -14.93 -9.84
CA ARG A 112 5.19 -15.85 -9.23
C ARG A 112 4.58 -16.55 -8.01
#